data_AF-A0A2W1APD0-F1
#
_entry.id   AF-A0A2W1APD0-F1
#
_cell.length_a   1.000
_cell.length_b   1.000
_cell.length_c   1.000
_cell.angle_alpha   90.00
_cell.angle_beta   90.00
_cell.angle_gamma   90.00
#
_symmetry.space_group_name_H-M   'P 1'
#
loop_
_entity.id
_entity.type
_entity.pdbx_description
1 polymer ?
#
loop_
_entity_poly.entity_id
_entity_poly.type
_entity_poly.pdbx_seq_one_letter_code
_entity_poly.pdbx_strand_id
1 'polypeptide(L)'
;MVEMGAFIEYTLAAYTHTTPISKTHYYPEVEYAAIDEGMGEQTSGGIRLASEQIQTFGADNCIIGTDFGVYILPDPIEGLREFIAALMGLGTCLGDIRKLVAPTQPNYLG
;
A
#
# COMPACT_ATOMS: atom_id res chain seq x y z
N MET A 1 -19.02 0.46 -2.63
CA MET A 1 -17.95 -0.57 -2.64
C MET A 1 -17.97 -1.38 -1.37
N VAL A 2 -17.65 -0.79 -0.20
CA VAL A 2 -17.69 -1.52 1.10
C VAL A 2 -19.08 -2.11 1.39
N GLU A 3 -20.15 -1.36 1.17
CA GLU A 3 -21.53 -1.86 1.32
C GLU A 3 -21.89 -3.01 0.36
N MET A 4 -21.12 -3.20 -0.70
CA MET A 4 -21.26 -4.31 -1.64
C MET A 4 -20.35 -5.50 -1.30
N GLY A 5 -19.67 -5.46 -0.15
CA GLY A 5 -18.74 -6.50 0.31
C GLY A 5 -17.32 -6.40 -0.27
N ALA A 6 -16.97 -5.31 -0.95
CA ALA A 6 -15.63 -5.11 -1.48
C ALA A 6 -14.66 -4.57 -0.41
N PHE A 7 -13.43 -5.06 -0.44
CA PHE A 7 -12.33 -4.51 0.36
C PHE A 7 -11.68 -3.32 -0.34
N ILE A 8 -11.18 -2.37 0.46
CA ILE A 8 -10.35 -1.27 -0.03
C ILE A 8 -8.89 -1.62 0.24
N GLU A 9 -8.09 -1.66 -0.83
CA GLU A 9 -6.66 -1.90 -0.74
C GLU A 9 -5.89 -0.58 -0.69
N TYR A 10 -4.89 -0.55 0.18
CA TYR A 10 -3.92 0.53 0.31
C TYR A 10 -2.51 -0.01 0.15
N THR A 11 -1.71 0.56 -0.75
CA THR A 11 -0.33 0.11 -0.96
C THR A 11 0.67 1.21 -0.63
N LEU A 12 1.76 0.87 0.08
CA LEU A 12 2.75 1.86 0.48
C LEU A 12 3.30 2.61 -0.75
N ALA A 13 3.57 1.91 -1.85
CA ALA A 13 4.04 2.49 -3.10
C ALA A 13 3.11 3.59 -3.64
N ALA A 14 1.79 3.48 -3.46
CA ALA A 14 0.81 4.47 -3.89
C ALA A 14 0.85 5.79 -3.08
N TYR A 15 1.48 5.77 -1.90
CA TYR A 15 1.52 6.93 -1.00
C TYR A 15 2.91 7.53 -0.82
N THR A 16 3.95 6.84 -1.28
CA THR A 16 5.36 7.22 -1.04
C THR A 16 6.22 7.17 -2.29
N HIS A 17 5.84 6.40 -3.30
CA HIS A 17 6.66 6.12 -4.49
C HIS A 17 5.88 6.22 -5.79
N THR A 18 4.85 7.08 -5.86
CA THR A 18 4.13 7.36 -7.12
C THR A 18 4.99 8.24 -8.02
N THR A 19 5.97 7.62 -8.66
CA THR A 19 6.57 8.17 -9.89
C THR A 19 5.74 7.68 -11.08
N PRO A 20 5.63 8.46 -12.17
CA PRO A 20 4.80 8.17 -13.34
C PRO A 20 5.29 7.02 -14.24
N ILE A 21 6.19 6.17 -13.73
CA ILE A 21 6.68 5.02 -14.48
C ILE A 21 5.63 3.91 -14.40
N SER A 22 5.27 3.34 -15.55
CA SER A 22 4.37 2.19 -15.61
C SER A 22 5.02 0.99 -14.91
N LYS A 23 4.60 0.72 -13.66
CA LYS A 23 5.19 -0.29 -12.75
C LYS A 23 4.88 -1.76 -13.11
N THR A 24 4.37 -2.02 -14.31
CA THR A 24 4.00 -3.37 -14.78
C THR A 24 5.17 -4.24 -15.23
N HIS A 25 6.42 -3.79 -15.09
CA HIS A 25 7.54 -4.46 -15.76
C HIS A 25 8.55 -5.05 -14.77
N TYR A 26 8.45 -6.36 -14.57
CA TYR A 26 9.63 -7.19 -14.30
C TYR A 26 10.52 -7.09 -15.54
N TYR A 27 11.55 -6.22 -15.52
CA TYR A 27 12.54 -6.13 -16.58
C TYR A 27 13.69 -7.09 -16.28
N PRO A 28 13.86 -8.19 -17.05
CA PRO A 28 15.03 -9.04 -16.91
C PRO A 28 16.34 -8.36 -17.34
N GLU A 29 16.25 -7.25 -18.10
CA GLU A 29 17.41 -6.46 -18.55
C GLU A 29 17.70 -5.28 -17.61
N VAL A 30 18.96 -5.22 -17.14
CA VAL A 30 19.47 -4.21 -16.18
C VAL A 30 19.28 -2.76 -16.67
N GLU A 31 19.30 -2.54 -17.98
CA GLU A 31 19.18 -1.22 -18.59
C GLU A 31 17.78 -0.57 -18.35
N TYR A 32 16.73 -1.38 -18.24
CA TYR A 32 15.37 -0.90 -17.96
C TYR A 32 15.04 -0.84 -16.46
N ALA A 33 15.81 -1.51 -15.61
CA ALA A 33 15.63 -1.50 -14.16
C ALA A 33 15.96 -0.14 -13.51
N ALA A 34 16.66 0.74 -14.22
CA ALA A 34 17.22 2.00 -13.71
C ALA A 34 16.50 3.28 -14.21
N ILE A 35 15.40 3.16 -14.96
CA ILE A 35 14.71 4.33 -15.50
C ILE A 35 13.81 4.92 -14.40
N ASP A 36 14.35 5.86 -13.63
CA ASP A 36 13.64 6.71 -12.68
C ASP A 36 13.51 8.14 -13.25
N GLU A 37 12.56 8.35 -14.16
CA GLU A 37 12.27 9.70 -14.67
C GLU A 37 10.87 10.15 -14.28
N GLY A 38 10.85 10.97 -13.22
CA GLY A 38 9.69 11.60 -12.66
C GLY A 38 9.14 12.76 -13.49
N MET A 39 7.82 12.91 -13.46
CA MET A 39 7.10 14.13 -13.77
C MET A 39 6.12 14.42 -12.63
N GLY A 40 6.05 15.69 -12.23
CA GLY A 40 5.36 16.14 -11.04
C GLY A 40 3.84 16.06 -11.15
N GLU A 41 3.23 15.32 -10.25
CA GLU A 41 1.80 15.44 -9.96
C GLU A 41 1.55 15.61 -8.46
N GLN A 42 0.41 16.24 -8.16
CA GLN A 42 0.07 16.80 -6.86
C GLN A 42 0.06 15.73 -5.75
N THR A 43 0.68 16.07 -4.63
CA THR A 43 0.73 15.26 -3.40
C THR A 43 -0.68 14.85 -2.97
N SER A 44 -1.05 13.61 -3.32
CA SER A 44 -2.29 12.95 -2.90
C SER A 44 -2.14 12.46 -1.47
N GLY A 45 -2.27 13.35 -0.48
CA GLY A 45 -2.55 13.06 0.95
C GLY A 45 -1.60 12.16 1.76
N GLY A 46 -0.68 11.44 1.13
CA GLY A 46 0.27 10.49 1.72
C GLY A 46 -0.38 9.42 2.59
N ILE A 47 0.43 8.81 3.47
CA ILE A 47 -0.01 7.80 4.44
C ILE A 47 -1.09 8.34 5.40
N ARG A 48 -1.15 9.67 5.61
CA ARG A 48 -2.19 10.32 6.41
C ARG A 48 -3.58 10.08 5.82
N LEU A 49 -3.73 10.27 4.52
CA LEU A 49 -5.01 10.03 3.85
C LEU A 49 -5.44 8.57 3.95
N ALA A 50 -4.50 7.63 3.78
CA ALA A 50 -4.78 6.21 4.00
C ALA A 50 -5.27 5.94 5.43
N SER A 51 -4.61 6.51 6.44
CA SER A 51 -5.02 6.40 7.85
C SER A 51 -6.42 6.95 8.10
N GLU A 52 -6.76 8.12 7.55
CA GLU A 52 -8.08 8.75 7.72
C GLU A 52 -9.19 7.92 7.07
N GLN A 53 -8.92 7.35 5.89
CA GLN A 53 -9.87 6.49 5.21
C GLN A 53 -10.05 5.14 5.89
N ILE A 54 -8.97 4.52 6.40
CA ILE A 54 -9.07 3.30 7.22
C ILE A 54 -9.94 3.54 8.45
N GLN A 55 -9.80 4.69 9.11
CA GLN A 55 -10.66 5.06 10.25
C GLN A 55 -12.12 5.26 9.82
N THR A 56 -12.34 5.83 8.63
CA THR A 56 -13.68 6.09 8.09
C THR A 56 -14.41 4.81 7.69
N PHE A 57 -13.72 3.89 7.02
CA PHE A 57 -14.33 2.66 6.49
C PHE A 57 -14.25 1.48 7.47
N GLY A 58 -13.41 1.59 8.49
CA GLY A 58 -13.14 0.53 9.45
C GLY A 58 -12.13 -0.49 8.90
N ALA A 59 -11.18 -0.90 9.74
CA ALA A 59 -10.09 -1.81 9.36
C ALA A 59 -10.57 -3.20 8.90
N ASP A 60 -11.79 -3.61 9.25
CA ASP A 60 -12.38 -4.88 8.79
C ASP A 60 -12.72 -4.86 7.28
N ASN A 61 -12.75 -3.68 6.66
CA ASN A 61 -13.07 -3.49 5.24
C ASN A 61 -11.84 -3.06 4.41
N CYS A 62 -10.64 -3.08 5.02
CA CYS A 62 -9.42 -2.58 4.40
C CYS A 62 -8.30 -3.61 4.46
N ILE A 63 -7.39 -3.53 3.49
CA ILE A 63 -6.15 -4.32 3.44
C ILE A 63 -5.00 -3.36 3.18
N ILE A 64 -3.84 -3.62 3.77
CA ILE A 64 -2.61 -2.92 3.42
C ILE A 64 -1.60 -3.85 2.75
N GLY A 65 -0.91 -3.32 1.76
CA GLY A 65 0.19 -3.97 1.05
C GLY A 65 1.32 -2.99 0.77
N THR A 66 2.38 -3.45 0.10
CA THR A 66 3.49 -2.59 -0.30
C THR A 66 3.41 -2.20 -1.77
N ASP A 67 2.97 -3.12 -2.63
CA ASP A 67 3.13 -3.02 -4.09
C ASP A 67 4.61 -2.77 -4.49
N PHE A 68 5.52 -3.42 -3.76
CA PHE A 68 6.95 -3.40 -4.04
C PHE A 68 7.28 -4.59 -4.94
N GLY A 69 7.48 -4.30 -6.23
CA GLY A 69 7.80 -5.30 -7.26
C GLY A 69 8.98 -4.92 -8.15
N VAL A 70 9.69 -3.83 -7.83
CA VAL A 70 10.82 -3.31 -8.61
C VAL A 70 12.08 -3.17 -7.74
N TYR A 71 13.25 -3.35 -8.34
CA TYR A 71 14.54 -3.48 -7.63
C TYR A 71 14.96 -2.26 -6.82
N ILE A 72 14.44 -1.08 -7.12
CA ILE A 72 14.80 0.17 -6.44
C ILE A 72 14.01 0.40 -5.14
N LEU A 73 12.95 -0.38 -4.90
CA LEU A 73 12.13 -0.27 -3.70
C LEU A 73 12.65 -1.21 -2.59
N PRO A 74 12.35 -0.92 -1.32
CA PRO A 74 12.71 -1.81 -0.22
C PRO A 74 12.17 -3.24 -0.40
N ASP A 75 12.72 -4.18 0.36
CA ASP A 75 12.15 -5.53 0.45
C ASP A 75 10.69 -5.45 0.91
N PRO A 76 9.76 -6.23 0.34
CA PRO A 76 8.33 -6.17 0.68
C PRO A 76 8.04 -6.33 2.17
N ILE A 77 8.84 -7.11 2.91
CA ILE A 77 8.65 -7.28 4.35
C ILE A 77 9.03 -5.98 5.08
N GLU A 78 10.14 -5.35 4.71
CA GLU A 78 10.55 -4.08 5.33
C GLU A 78 9.59 -2.94 4.97
N GLY A 79 9.14 -2.88 3.71
CA GLY A 79 8.11 -1.92 3.30
C GLY A 79 6.80 -2.08 4.08
N LEU A 80 6.38 -3.32 4.35
CA LEU A 80 5.17 -3.56 5.13
C LEU A 80 5.36 -3.12 6.60
N ARG A 81 6.55 -3.36 7.18
CA ARG A 81 6.88 -2.86 8.53
C ARG A 81 6.88 -1.33 8.57
N GLU A 82 7.41 -0.67 7.56
CA GLU A 82 7.37 0.80 7.43
C GLU A 82 5.94 1.32 7.41
N PHE A 83 5.08 0.72 6.57
CA PHE A 83 3.69 1.14 6.46
C PHE A 83 2.94 0.96 7.78
N ILE A 84 3.13 -0.18 8.46
CA ILE A 84 2.57 -0.45 9.78
C ILE A 84 3.04 0.61 10.79
N ALA A 85 4.34 0.89 10.84
CA ALA A 85 4.91 1.87 11.76
C ALA A 85 4.33 3.28 11.51
N ALA A 86 4.18 3.67 10.25
CA ALA A 86 3.59 4.95 9.88
C ALA A 86 2.11 5.05 10.28
N LEU A 87 1.31 4.02 10.04
CA LEU A 87 -0.11 3.98 10.44
C LEU A 87 -0.28 3.99 11.97
N MET A 88 0.57 3.26 12.69
CA MET A 88 0.58 3.29 14.16
C MET A 88 0.98 4.66 14.70
N GLY A 89 1.96 5.32 14.08
CA GLY A 89 2.37 6.69 14.41
C GLY A 89 1.25 7.72 14.20
N LEU A 90 0.27 7.41 13.33
CA LEU A 90 -0.93 8.21 13.09
C LEU A 90 -2.14 7.81 13.97
N GLY A 91 -1.97 6.85 14.87
CA GLY A 91 -2.99 6.46 15.84
C GLY A 91 -3.77 5.19 15.50
N THR A 92 -3.40 4.46 14.44
CA THR A 92 -4.00 3.14 14.17
C THR A 92 -3.58 2.15 15.25
N CYS A 93 -4.56 1.55 15.94
CA CYS A 93 -4.25 0.64 17.04
C CYS A 93 -3.77 -0.74 16.55
N LEU A 94 -3.04 -1.48 17.39
CA LEU A 94 -2.51 -2.80 17.03
C LEU A 94 -3.61 -3.80 16.62
N GLY A 95 -4.82 -3.67 17.19
CA GLY A 95 -5.97 -4.49 16.81
C GLY A 95 -6.37 -4.29 15.35
N ASP A 96 -6.40 -3.03 14.92
CA ASP A 96 -6.71 -2.67 13.53
C ASP A 96 -5.57 -3.05 12.59
N ILE A 97 -4.31 -2.83 12.97
CA ILE A 97 -3.14 -3.28 12.20
C ILE A 97 -3.22 -4.78 11.90
N ARG A 98 -3.61 -5.60 12.88
CA ARG A 98 -3.76 -7.05 12.67
C ARG A 98 -4.81 -7.38 11.62
N LYS A 99 -5.90 -6.63 11.55
CA LYS A 99 -6.95 -6.80 10.53
C LYS A 99 -6.45 -6.42 9.14
N LEU A 100 -5.70 -5.32 9.05
CA LEU A 100 -5.15 -4.79 7.80
C LEU A 100 -4.09 -5.72 7.15
N VAL A 101 -3.31 -6.43 7.97
CA VAL A 101 -2.15 -7.24 7.54
C VAL A 101 -2.47 -8.73 7.38
N ALA A 102 -3.58 -9.20 7.95
CA ALA A 102 -3.87 -10.63 8.00
C ALA A 102 -4.05 -11.22 6.58
N PRO A 103 -3.39 -12.37 6.28
CA PRO A 103 -3.65 -13.08 5.05
C PRO A 103 -5.09 -13.61 5.11
N THR A 104 -5.94 -13.04 4.27
CA THR A 104 -7.23 -13.60 3.84
C THR A 104 -8.20 -14.01 4.95
N GLN A 105 -9.25 -13.19 5.16
CA GLN A 105 -10.52 -13.74 5.66
C GLN A 105 -10.92 -14.93 4.76
N PRO A 106 -11.37 -16.08 5.29
CA PRO A 106 -11.65 -17.29 4.50
C PRO A 106 -12.66 -17.13 3.35
N ASN A 107 -13.33 -15.98 3.21
CA ASN A 107 -14.38 -15.72 2.23
C ASN A 107 -13.89 -15.12 0.90
N TYR A 108 -12.58 -15.00 0.64
CA TYR A 108 -12.07 -14.44 -0.63
C TYR A 108 -12.46 -15.23 -1.89
N LEU A 109 -12.96 -16.47 -1.76
CA LEU A 109 -13.30 -17.32 -2.91
C LEU A 109 -14.76 -17.81 -2.96
N GLY A 110 -15.60 -17.45 -1.99
CA GLY A 110 -16.96 -18.01 -1.88
C GLY A 110 -17.01 -19.46 -1.42
#